data_AF-A0A644ZRJ3-F1
#
_entry.id   AF-A0A644ZRJ3-F1
#
_cell.length_a   1.000
_cell.length_b   1.000
_cell.length_c   1.000
_cell.angle_alpha   90.00
_cell.angle_beta   90.00
_cell.angle_gamma   90.00
#
_symmetry.space_group_name_H-M   'P 1'
#
loop_
_entity.id
_entity.type
_entity.pdbx_description
1 polymer ?
#
loop_
_entity_poly.entity_id
_entity_poly.type
_entity_poly.pdbx_seq_one_letter_code
_entity_poly.pdbx_strand_id
1 'polypeptide(L)'
;MSEWDAHVYCTCFRDGLTSDPPYPRSDLTVNRFGVVTLTGSNDHAEDPEKLWCWRVGMTEDGGEAPSPCAHRDMKVVDAIFYWPGSRSYTDRYPVFESCLADARLPVLAELIYRQQADDYPSGGIWVTSSEAAEALTELGILAERMPADLPPADAYFARTLADLLTASASTGNPVILHYNGLIDGAW
;
A
#
# COMPACT_ATOMS: atom_id res chain seq x y z
N MET A 1 -18.14 -0.71 7.26
CA MET A 1 -17.31 -0.53 8.47
C MET A 1 -16.19 0.40 8.06
N SER A 2 -15.79 1.34 8.92
CA SER A 2 -14.71 2.26 8.57
C SER A 2 -13.36 1.63 8.88
N GLU A 3 -12.61 1.35 7.83
CA GLU A 3 -11.34 0.63 7.84
C GLU A 3 -10.24 1.52 7.25
N TRP A 4 -9.01 1.16 7.60
CA TRP A 4 -7.82 1.77 7.04
C TRP A 4 -7.19 0.80 6.05
N ASP A 5 -6.80 1.32 4.89
CA ASP A 5 -6.24 0.58 3.78
C ASP A 5 -4.80 1.05 3.53
N ALA A 6 -3.84 0.12 3.46
CA ALA A 6 -2.44 0.41 3.20
C ALA A 6 -2.01 -0.13 1.84
N HIS A 7 -1.35 0.71 1.03
CA HIS A 7 -0.89 0.31 -0.30
C HIS A 7 0.39 1.04 -0.71
N VAL A 8 1.20 0.43 -1.58
CA VAL A 8 2.39 1.08 -2.14
C VAL A 8 1.98 1.95 -3.32
N TYR A 9 2.21 3.26 -3.21
CA TYR A 9 1.83 4.23 -4.24
C TYR A 9 2.92 4.35 -5.30
N CYS A 10 2.59 3.99 -6.53
CA CYS A 10 3.54 4.14 -7.62
C CYS A 10 3.73 5.58 -8.07
N THR A 11 4.99 5.97 -8.22
CA THR A 11 5.40 7.25 -8.81
C THR A 11 5.77 7.18 -10.30
N CYS A 12 5.96 6.00 -10.89
CA CYS A 12 6.43 5.84 -12.28
C CYS A 12 5.63 6.63 -13.32
N PHE A 13 4.31 6.76 -13.18
CA PHE A 13 3.54 7.56 -14.12
C PHE A 13 3.94 9.04 -14.06
N ARG A 14 4.10 9.57 -12.83
CA ARG A 14 4.52 10.95 -12.56
C ARG A 14 5.96 11.18 -12.99
N ASP A 15 6.82 10.18 -12.82
CA ASP A 15 8.24 10.24 -13.14
C ASP A 15 8.54 9.94 -14.62
N GLY A 16 7.52 9.64 -15.43
CA GLY A 16 7.67 9.32 -16.85
C GLY A 16 8.32 7.97 -17.13
N LEU A 17 8.30 7.06 -16.16
CA LEU A 17 8.89 5.72 -16.22
C LEU A 17 7.88 4.63 -16.65
N THR A 18 6.67 5.01 -17.05
CA THR A 18 5.68 4.09 -17.61
C THR A 18 5.80 3.96 -19.12
N SER A 19 5.29 2.86 -19.68
CA SER A 19 5.00 2.78 -21.11
C SER A 19 3.97 3.83 -21.54
N ASP A 20 3.84 4.03 -22.85
CA ASP A 20 2.88 4.99 -23.40
C ASP A 20 1.44 4.56 -23.08
N PRO A 21 0.65 5.42 -22.41
CA PRO A 21 -0.74 5.12 -22.11
C PRO A 21 -1.64 5.22 -23.37
N PRO A 22 -2.84 4.62 -23.34
CA PRO A 22 -3.78 4.63 -24.48
C PRO A 22 -4.52 5.97 -24.67
N TYR A 23 -4.16 6.99 -23.89
CA TYR A 23 -4.69 8.35 -23.89
C TYR A 23 -3.53 9.35 -23.72
N PRO A 24 -3.65 10.58 -24.21
CA PRO A 24 -2.68 11.63 -23.93
C PRO A 24 -2.46 11.80 -22.43
N ARG A 25 -1.21 11.96 -21.98
CA ARG A 25 -0.89 12.18 -20.56
C ARG A 25 -1.57 13.44 -19.99
N SER A 26 -1.91 14.42 -20.83
CA SER A 26 -2.68 15.62 -20.44
C SER A 26 -4.10 15.29 -19.97
N ASP A 27 -4.64 14.16 -20.40
CA ASP A 27 -6.00 13.72 -20.14
C ASP A 27 -6.04 12.72 -18.97
N LEU A 28 -4.88 12.49 -18.35
CA LEU A 28 -4.69 11.53 -17.26
C LEU A 28 -4.20 12.26 -16.01
N THR A 29 -4.70 11.80 -14.87
CA THR A 29 -4.25 12.20 -13.54
C THR A 29 -4.02 10.96 -12.69
N VAL A 30 -3.41 11.12 -11.52
CA VAL A 30 -3.37 10.07 -10.51
C VAL A 30 -4.35 10.46 -9.41
N ASN A 31 -5.34 9.63 -9.15
CA ASN A 31 -6.29 9.88 -8.06
C ASN A 31 -5.61 9.68 -6.69
N ARG A 32 -6.32 10.02 -5.61
CA ARG A 32 -5.82 9.86 -4.23
C ARG A 32 -5.40 8.44 -3.85
N PHE A 33 -5.85 7.42 -4.59
CA PHE A 33 -5.49 6.01 -4.38
C PHE A 33 -4.27 5.57 -5.19
N GLY A 34 -3.62 6.47 -5.93
CA GLY A 34 -2.51 6.09 -6.81
C GLY A 34 -2.91 5.47 -8.13
N VAL A 35 -4.20 5.45 -8.47
CA VAL A 35 -4.67 4.93 -9.74
C VAL A 35 -4.60 6.02 -10.81
N VAL A 36 -3.91 5.72 -11.91
CA VAL A 36 -3.91 6.57 -13.10
C VAL A 36 -5.31 6.53 -13.72
N THR A 37 -6.01 7.65 -13.78
CA THR A 37 -7.40 7.76 -14.25
C THR A 37 -7.55 8.97 -15.19
N LEU A 38 -8.70 9.12 -15.86
CA LEU A 38 -8.97 10.31 -16.66
C LEU A 38 -9.20 11.54 -15.78
N THR A 39 -8.75 12.72 -16.20
CA THR A 39 -8.85 13.98 -15.40
C THR A 39 -10.28 14.38 -15.05
N GLY A 40 -11.28 13.88 -15.80
CA GLY A 40 -12.71 14.11 -15.54
C GLY A 40 -13.45 12.91 -14.95
N SER A 41 -12.73 11.85 -14.57
CA SER A 41 -13.34 10.65 -13.98
C SER A 41 -13.60 10.87 -12.49
N ASN A 42 -14.82 10.54 -12.05
CA ASN A 42 -15.17 10.53 -10.62
C ASN A 42 -14.98 9.13 -10.01
N ASP A 43 -14.89 8.10 -10.85
CA ASP A 43 -14.66 6.71 -10.44
C ASP A 43 -13.78 5.99 -11.47
N HIS A 44 -12.59 5.60 -11.04
CA HIS A 44 -11.63 4.88 -11.87
C HIS A 44 -12.12 3.49 -12.33
N ALA A 45 -13.13 2.92 -11.65
CA ALA A 45 -13.79 1.69 -12.07
C ALA A 45 -14.70 1.89 -13.30
N GLU A 46 -15.12 3.13 -13.58
CA GLU A 46 -15.86 3.50 -14.78
C GLU A 46 -14.95 3.97 -15.92
N ASP A 47 -13.62 3.99 -15.69
CA ASP A 47 -12.68 4.35 -16.75
C ASP A 47 -12.78 3.38 -17.93
N PRO A 48 -12.54 3.86 -19.17
CA PRO A 48 -12.58 3.01 -20.35
C PRO A 48 -11.68 1.79 -20.25
N GLU A 49 -12.18 0.64 -20.71
CA GLU A 49 -11.51 -0.67 -20.64
C GLU A 49 -10.04 -0.62 -21.06
N LYS A 50 -9.72 0.06 -22.17
CA LYS A 50 -8.33 0.18 -22.63
C LYS A 50 -7.37 0.79 -21.60
N LEU A 51 -7.83 1.75 -20.79
CA LEU A 51 -7.02 2.33 -19.72
C LEU A 51 -6.85 1.33 -18.58
N TRP A 52 -7.91 0.60 -18.22
CA TRP A 52 -7.82 -0.49 -17.26
C TRP A 52 -6.85 -1.58 -17.72
N CYS A 53 -6.99 -2.09 -18.96
CA CYS A 53 -6.10 -3.07 -19.56
C CYS A 53 -4.64 -2.63 -19.53
N TRP A 54 -4.36 -1.38 -19.90
CA TRP A 54 -3.02 -0.82 -19.79
C TRP A 54 -2.50 -0.85 -18.35
N ARG A 55 -3.27 -0.39 -17.36
CA ARG A 55 -2.87 -0.39 -15.94
C ARG A 55 -2.49 -1.79 -15.42
N VAL A 56 -3.18 -2.83 -15.88
CA VAL A 56 -2.96 -4.21 -15.41
C VAL A 56 -2.01 -5.02 -16.30
N GLY A 57 -1.50 -4.45 -17.40
CA GLY A 57 -0.63 -5.15 -18.34
C GLY A 57 -1.36 -6.24 -19.12
N MET A 58 -2.58 -5.96 -19.57
CA MET A 58 -3.41 -6.87 -20.37
C MET A 58 -3.83 -6.23 -21.69
N THR A 59 -4.24 -7.07 -22.65
CA THR A 59 -4.98 -6.65 -23.85
C THR A 59 -6.49 -6.72 -23.56
N GLU A 60 -7.32 -6.01 -24.33
CA GLU A 60 -8.78 -6.06 -24.20
C GLU A 60 -9.37 -7.48 -24.36
N ASP A 61 -8.70 -8.34 -25.15
CA ASP A 61 -9.09 -9.75 -25.32
C ASP A 61 -8.66 -10.67 -24.15
N GLY A 62 -8.13 -10.10 -23.06
CA GLY A 62 -7.67 -10.84 -21.86
C GLY A 62 -6.29 -11.50 -21.97
N GLY A 63 -5.53 -11.22 -23.03
CA GLY A 63 -4.14 -11.64 -23.18
C GLY A 63 -3.16 -10.79 -22.37
N GLU A 64 -1.92 -11.26 -22.23
CA GLU A 64 -0.85 -10.49 -21.59
C GLU A 64 -0.36 -9.36 -22.51
N ALA A 65 -0.16 -8.17 -21.95
CA ALA A 65 0.48 -7.04 -22.60
C ALA A 65 1.73 -6.62 -21.82
N PRO A 66 2.65 -5.82 -22.42
CA PRO A 66 3.76 -5.26 -21.69
C PRO A 66 3.28 -4.49 -20.46
N SER A 67 3.89 -4.76 -19.30
CA SER A 67 3.52 -4.06 -18.06
C SER A 67 3.67 -2.55 -18.26
N PRO A 68 2.69 -1.75 -17.83
CA PRO A 68 2.76 -0.30 -17.95
C PRO A 68 3.87 0.27 -17.07
N CYS A 69 4.28 -0.46 -16.04
CA CYS A 69 5.29 -0.02 -15.10
C CYS A 69 6.56 -0.87 -15.20
N ALA A 70 7.72 -0.23 -14.99
CA ALA A 70 9.01 -0.90 -14.83
C ALA A 70 9.06 -1.86 -13.62
N HIS A 71 8.18 -1.68 -12.64
CA HIS A 71 8.07 -2.53 -11.46
C HIS A 71 7.09 -3.67 -11.73
N ARG A 72 7.58 -4.92 -11.71
CA ARG A 72 6.75 -6.12 -11.88
C ARG A 72 5.78 -6.35 -10.72
N ASP A 73 6.13 -5.86 -9.53
CA ASP A 73 5.38 -6.08 -8.29
C ASP A 73 4.25 -5.05 -8.10
N MET A 74 3.93 -4.30 -9.15
CA MET A 74 2.96 -3.20 -9.13
C MET A 74 1.56 -3.59 -9.56
N LYS A 75 1.23 -4.87 -9.45
CA LYS A 75 -0.17 -5.22 -9.20
C LYS A 75 -0.49 -4.55 -7.89
N VAL A 76 -1.24 -3.44 -7.93
CA VAL A 76 -1.80 -2.71 -6.80
C VAL A 76 -1.87 -3.66 -5.61
N VAL A 77 -0.91 -3.57 -4.68
CA VAL A 77 -0.99 -4.35 -3.45
C VAL A 77 -2.01 -3.59 -2.63
N ASP A 78 -3.27 -3.79 -3.00
CA ASP A 78 -4.43 -3.51 -2.20
C ASP A 78 -4.45 -4.60 -1.15
N ALA A 79 -3.72 -4.37 -0.08
CA ALA A 79 -3.85 -5.19 1.10
C ALA A 79 -4.59 -4.33 2.13
N ILE A 80 -5.87 -4.64 2.29
CA ILE A 80 -6.70 -4.11 3.36
C ILE A 80 -5.95 -4.36 4.67
N PHE A 81 -5.46 -3.27 5.27
CA PHE A 81 -4.58 -3.35 6.40
C PHE A 81 -4.66 -2.09 7.28
N TYR A 82 -5.23 -2.30 8.47
CA TYR A 82 -4.84 -1.73 9.77
C TYR A 82 -4.91 -0.23 10.04
N TRP A 83 -5.30 0.08 11.28
CA TRP A 83 -5.28 1.41 11.89
C TRP A 83 -3.99 1.63 12.71
N PRO A 84 -2.99 2.39 12.22
CA PRO A 84 -1.92 2.88 13.04
C PRO A 84 -2.46 3.85 14.09
N GLY A 85 -2.27 3.48 15.36
CA GLY A 85 -2.62 4.31 16.53
C GLY A 85 -3.72 3.75 17.44
N SER A 86 -4.39 2.65 17.11
CA SER A 86 -5.47 2.14 17.98
C SER A 86 -4.95 1.26 19.12
N ARG A 87 -4.71 1.89 20.27
CA ARG A 87 -4.79 1.21 21.58
C ARG A 87 -6.21 0.68 21.90
N SER A 88 -7.22 0.94 21.06
CA SER A 88 -8.63 1.01 21.47
C SER A 88 -9.67 0.22 20.65
N TYR A 89 -9.31 -0.56 19.62
CA TYR A 89 -10.27 -1.41 18.88
C TYR A 89 -9.81 -2.87 18.76
N THR A 90 -10.79 -3.74 18.49
CA THR A 90 -11.01 -5.05 19.11
C THR A 90 -10.26 -6.26 18.55
N ASP A 91 -9.48 -6.12 17.48
CA ASP A 91 -8.69 -7.21 16.92
C ASP A 91 -7.20 -6.82 16.90
N ARG A 92 -6.53 -7.09 18.02
CA ARG A 92 -5.07 -6.96 18.16
C ARG A 92 -4.38 -8.17 17.54
N TYR A 93 -3.09 -8.04 17.25
CA TYR A 93 -2.20 -9.15 16.90
C TYR A 93 -1.33 -9.48 18.13
N PRO A 94 -1.91 -10.11 19.17
CA PRO A 94 -1.31 -10.14 20.49
C PRO A 94 0.02 -10.89 20.53
N VAL A 95 0.20 -11.90 19.67
CA VAL A 95 1.45 -12.66 19.63
C VAL A 95 2.52 -11.84 18.91
N PHE A 96 2.18 -11.24 17.77
CA PHE A 96 3.07 -10.34 17.04
C PHE A 96 3.51 -9.16 17.91
N GLU A 97 2.57 -8.45 18.53
CA GLU A 97 2.84 -7.28 19.38
C GLU A 97 3.65 -7.65 20.63
N SER A 98 3.38 -8.81 21.24
CA SER A 98 4.19 -9.30 22.37
C SER A 98 5.62 -9.58 21.95
N CYS A 99 5.83 -10.28 20.84
CA CYS A 99 7.16 -10.54 20.31
C CYS A 99 7.90 -9.23 19.97
N LEU A 100 7.20 -8.24 19.39
CA LEU A 100 7.75 -6.93 19.06
C LEU A 100 8.21 -6.17 20.31
N ALA A 101 7.37 -6.15 21.35
CA ALA A 101 7.69 -5.51 22.62
C ALA A 101 8.93 -6.13 23.29
N ASP A 102 9.04 -7.46 23.27
CA ASP A 102 10.17 -8.18 23.85
C ASP A 102 11.46 -8.01 23.04
N ALA A 103 11.35 -7.92 21.72
CA ALA A 103 12.51 -7.88 20.83
C ALA A 103 13.26 -6.55 20.83
N ARG A 104 12.64 -5.47 21.32
CA ARG A 104 13.20 -4.09 21.33
C ARG A 104 13.66 -3.65 19.93
N LEU A 105 12.74 -3.72 18.98
CA LEU A 105 12.93 -3.34 17.59
C LEU A 105 12.30 -1.94 17.37
N PRO A 106 13.05 -0.84 17.58
CA PRO A 106 12.49 0.49 17.69
C PRO A 106 11.94 1.03 16.37
N VAL A 107 12.50 0.67 15.22
CA VAL A 107 12.02 1.18 13.92
C VAL A 107 10.67 0.56 13.59
N LEU A 108 10.55 -0.76 13.73
CA LEU A 108 9.30 -1.50 13.51
C LEU A 108 8.25 -1.11 14.55
N ALA A 109 8.65 -0.95 15.82
CA ALA A 109 7.74 -0.48 16.87
C ALA A 109 7.22 0.94 16.57
N GLU A 110 8.10 1.86 16.19
CA GLU A 110 7.69 3.22 15.81
C GLU A 110 6.74 3.17 14.62
N LEU A 111 7.04 2.42 13.56
CA LEU A 111 6.18 2.29 12.38
C LEU A 111 4.77 1.80 12.72
N ILE A 112 4.67 0.73 13.53
CA ILE A 112 3.38 0.14 13.91
C ILE A 112 2.58 1.05 14.83
N TYR A 113 3.23 1.71 15.79
CA TYR A 113 2.54 2.50 16.80
C TYR A 113 2.50 4.01 16.52
N ARG A 114 3.07 4.46 15.39
CA ARG A 114 3.05 5.86 14.93
C ARG A 114 1.61 6.37 14.87
N GLN A 115 1.40 7.56 15.43
CA GLN A 115 0.13 8.27 15.25
C GLN A 115 0.06 8.80 13.82
N GLN A 116 -1.12 8.72 13.23
CA GLN A 116 -1.35 9.29 11.91
C GLN A 116 -1.15 10.81 11.94
N ALA A 117 -0.47 11.32 10.91
CA ALA A 117 -0.40 12.74 10.69
C ALA A 117 -1.73 13.22 10.11
N ASP A 118 -2.33 14.25 10.73
CA ASP A 118 -3.57 14.91 10.27
C ASP A 118 -3.37 15.73 8.97
N ASP A 119 -2.18 15.64 8.34
CA ASP A 119 -1.83 16.39 7.13
C ASP A 119 -2.80 16.13 5.96
N TYR A 120 -3.53 15.01 6.01
CA TYR A 120 -4.56 14.66 5.05
C TYR A 120 -5.79 14.10 5.76
N PRO A 121 -6.98 14.70 5.58
CA PRO A 121 -8.20 14.29 6.26
C PRO A 121 -8.51 12.79 6.08
N SER A 122 -8.23 12.23 4.91
CA SER A 122 -8.50 10.83 4.55
C SER A 122 -7.28 9.91 4.61
N GLY A 123 -6.13 10.36 5.11
CA GLY A 123 -4.88 9.60 5.18
C GLY A 123 -3.78 10.05 4.21
N GLY A 124 -2.56 9.53 4.36
CA GLY A 124 -1.35 10.03 3.68
C GLY A 124 -0.18 9.05 3.68
N ILE A 125 1.04 9.55 3.44
CA ILE A 125 2.26 8.72 3.52
C ILE A 125 2.40 8.19 4.94
N TRP A 126 2.36 6.87 5.09
CA TRP A 126 2.60 6.19 6.36
C TRP A 126 4.08 5.85 6.52
N VAL A 127 4.70 5.31 5.46
CA VAL A 127 6.08 4.81 5.46
C VAL A 127 6.78 5.23 4.18
N THR A 128 7.94 5.87 4.29
CA THR A 128 8.83 6.13 3.15
C THR A 128 9.59 4.86 2.74
N SER A 129 10.12 4.79 1.52
CA SER A 129 10.86 3.60 1.07
C SER A 129 12.12 3.30 1.89
N SER A 130 12.80 4.33 2.42
CA SER A 130 13.92 4.17 3.36
C SER A 130 13.48 3.59 4.71
N GLU A 131 12.40 4.12 5.30
CA GLU A 131 11.83 3.58 6.54
C GLU A 131 11.34 2.14 6.33
N ALA A 132 10.80 1.83 5.15
CA ALA A 132 10.35 0.48 4.82
C ALA A 132 11.50 -0.52 4.79
N ALA A 133 12.65 -0.14 4.22
CA ALA A 133 13.84 -0.99 4.20
C ALA A 133 14.42 -1.26 5.61
N GLU A 134 14.43 -0.24 6.47
CA GLU A 134 14.85 -0.38 7.87
C GLU A 134 13.89 -1.27 8.66
N ALA A 135 12.58 -1.02 8.53
CA ALA A 135 11.54 -1.82 9.18
C ALA A 135 11.52 -3.27 8.69
N LEU A 136 11.78 -3.53 7.41
CA LEU A 136 11.87 -4.87 6.85
C LEU A 136 13.04 -5.66 7.46
N THR A 137 14.16 -4.98 7.74
CA THR A 137 15.30 -5.58 8.44
C THR A 137 14.91 -6.03 9.84
N GLU A 138 14.24 -5.16 10.61
CA GLU A 138 13.75 -5.50 11.95
C GLU A 138 12.65 -6.57 11.91
N LEU A 139 11.77 -6.56 10.92
CA LEU A 139 10.73 -7.58 10.73
C LEU A 139 11.34 -8.96 10.48
N GLY A 140 12.45 -9.04 9.75
CA GLY A 140 13.23 -10.28 9.59
C GLY A 140 13.73 -10.83 10.93
N ILE A 141 14.27 -9.95 11.80
CA ILE A 141 14.72 -10.32 13.15
C ILE A 141 13.54 -10.79 14.01
N LEU A 142 12.38 -10.11 13.90
CA LEU A 142 11.17 -10.49 14.61
C LEU A 142 10.66 -11.87 14.16
N ALA A 143 10.70 -12.15 12.86
CA ALA A 143 10.24 -13.41 12.29
C ALA A 143 11.00 -14.64 12.81
N GLU A 144 12.29 -14.51 13.11
CA GLU A 144 13.09 -15.57 13.74
C GLU A 144 12.67 -15.87 15.19
N ARG A 145 11.96 -14.95 15.84
CA ARG A 145 11.51 -15.05 17.24
C ARG A 145 10.03 -15.38 17.37
N MET A 146 9.26 -15.24 16.30
CA MET A 146 7.84 -15.59 16.30
C MET A 146 7.67 -17.11 16.38
N PRO A 147 6.65 -17.60 17.10
CA PRO A 147 6.34 -19.02 17.12
C PRO A 147 5.94 -19.50 15.71
N ALA A 148 6.21 -20.75 15.39
CA ALA A 148 5.89 -21.32 14.08
C ALA A 148 4.37 -21.41 13.83
N ASP A 149 3.58 -21.52 14.90
CA ASP A 149 2.13 -21.68 14.91
C ASP A 149 1.42 -20.39 15.33
N LEU A 150 1.72 -19.29 14.63
CA LEU A 150 1.02 -18.02 14.82
C LEU A 150 -0.50 -18.18 14.62
N PRO A 151 -1.32 -17.48 15.44
CA PRO A 151 -2.74 -17.33 15.14
C PRO A 151 -2.94 -16.81 13.70
N PRO A 152 -4.02 -17.22 13.00
CA PRO A 152 -4.22 -16.84 11.60
C PRO A 152 -4.18 -15.32 11.33
N ALA A 153 -4.68 -14.52 12.27
CA ALA A 153 -4.66 -13.06 12.17
C ALA A 153 -3.23 -12.49 12.25
N ASP A 154 -2.42 -12.91 13.23
CA ASP A 154 -1.01 -12.51 13.36
C ASP A 154 -0.18 -12.99 12.16
N ALA A 155 -0.42 -14.21 11.67
CA ALA A 155 0.26 -14.74 10.49
C ALA A 155 -0.10 -13.95 9.22
N TYR A 156 -1.37 -13.60 9.05
CA TYR A 156 -1.83 -12.74 7.95
C TYR A 156 -1.17 -11.36 8.04
N PHE A 157 -1.21 -10.74 9.22
CA PHE A 157 -0.58 -9.45 9.50
C PHE A 157 0.89 -9.44 9.12
N ALA A 158 1.68 -10.39 9.65
CA ALA A 158 3.12 -10.39 9.47
C ALA A 158 3.50 -10.55 8.00
N ARG A 159 2.77 -11.40 7.26
CA ARG A 159 2.97 -11.58 5.83
C ARG A 159 2.61 -10.31 5.05
N THR A 160 1.43 -9.75 5.29
CA THR A 160 0.97 -8.55 4.58
C THR A 160 1.90 -7.35 4.82
N LEU A 161 2.37 -7.17 6.05
CA LEU A 161 3.35 -6.14 6.39
C LEU A 161 4.67 -6.38 5.64
N ALA A 162 5.17 -7.62 5.61
CA ALA A 162 6.39 -7.95 4.88
C ALA A 162 6.25 -7.66 3.37
N ASP A 163 5.10 -7.99 2.77
CA ASP A 163 4.83 -7.74 1.35
C ASP A 163 4.82 -6.23 1.05
N LEU A 164 4.14 -5.42 1.88
CA LEU A 164 4.10 -3.96 1.74
C LEU A 164 5.49 -3.32 1.87
N LEU A 165 6.25 -3.67 2.91
CA LEU A 165 7.58 -3.10 3.16
C LEU A 165 8.57 -3.52 2.06
N THR A 166 8.49 -4.77 1.60
CA THR A 166 9.32 -5.26 0.49
C THR A 166 9.03 -4.50 -0.80
N ALA A 167 7.75 -4.32 -1.15
CA ALA A 167 7.36 -3.59 -2.34
C ALA A 167 7.76 -2.10 -2.27
N SER A 168 7.61 -1.47 -1.10
CA SER A 168 8.04 -0.08 -0.89
C SER A 168 9.56 0.07 -1.04
N ALA A 169 10.34 -0.81 -0.39
CA ALA A 169 11.80 -0.79 -0.45
C ALA A 169 12.34 -1.10 -1.86
N SER A 170 11.76 -2.08 -2.57
CA SER A 170 12.24 -2.52 -3.88
C SER A 170 11.93 -1.51 -4.99
N THR A 171 10.82 -0.78 -4.88
CA THR A 171 10.37 0.17 -5.90
C THR A 171 10.73 1.61 -5.60
N GLY A 172 11.23 1.90 -4.39
CA GLY A 172 11.52 3.26 -3.93
C GLY A 172 10.27 4.09 -3.60
N ASN A 173 9.08 3.49 -3.66
CA ASN A 173 7.80 4.16 -3.47
C ASN A 173 7.33 4.14 -2.00
N PRO A 174 6.58 5.16 -1.53
CA PRO A 174 6.04 5.16 -0.18
C PRO A 174 4.83 4.21 -0.03
N VAL A 175 4.60 3.75 1.20
CA VAL A 175 3.33 3.16 1.64
C VAL A 175 2.38 4.29 2.03
N ILE A 176 1.22 4.32 1.38
CA ILE A 176 0.11 5.22 1.70
C ILE A 176 -0.87 4.46 2.58
N LEU A 177 -1.48 5.20 3.50
CA LEU A 177 -2.51 4.70 4.37
C LEU A 177 -3.74 5.60 4.28
N HIS A 178 -4.90 5.03 3.97
CA HIS A 178 -6.14 5.73 3.70
C HIS A 178 -7.28 5.27 4.61
N TYR A 179 -8.15 6.18 5.09
CA TYR A 179 -9.33 5.84 5.88
C TYR A 179 -10.60 5.87 5.03
N ASN A 180 -11.23 4.71 4.83
CA ASN A 180 -12.46 4.60 4.04
C ASN A 180 -13.74 5.01 4.81
N GLY A 181 -13.60 5.41 6.08
CA GLY A 181 -14.71 5.88 6.91
C GLY A 181 -15.11 7.34 6.72
N LEU A 182 -14.35 8.11 5.93
CA LEU A 182 -14.70 9.48 5.57
C LEU A 182 -15.47 9.48 4.25
N ILE A 183 -16.47 10.36 4.14
CA ILE A 183 -17.25 10.51 2.91
C ILE A 183 -16.31 10.98 1.80
N ASP A 184 -16.17 10.13 0.79
CA ASP A 184 -15.37 10.25 -0.43
C ASP A 184 -15.84 11.36 -1.39
N GLY A 185 -16.19 12.53 -0.86
CA GLY A 185 -16.75 13.66 -1.59
C GLY A 185 -15.80 14.83 -1.83
N ALA A 186 -14.52 14.70 -1.48
CA ALA A 186 -13.52 15.74 -1.66
C ALA A 186 -12.44 15.26 -2.63
N TRP A 187 -12.62 15.68 -3.88
CA TRP A 187 -11.75 15.68 -5.06
C TRP A 187 -10.27 15.32 -4.86
#